data_AF-A0A957ZN58-F1
#
_entry.id   AF-A0A957ZN58-F1
#
_cell.length_a   1.000
_cell.length_b   1.000
_cell.length_c   1.000
_cell.angle_alpha   90.00
_cell.angle_beta   90.00
_cell.angle_gamma   90.00
#
_symmetry.space_group_name_H-M   'P 1'
#
loop_
_entity.id
_entity.type
_entity.pdbx_description
1 polymer ?
#
loop_
_entity_poly.entity_id
_entity_poly.type
_entity_poly.pdbx_seq_one_letter_code
_entity_poly.pdbx_strand_id
1 'polypeptide(L)'
;GGMQFVAVFIEMDDGMTSASHPVLQWANSIIQMYSNRRAILVTHNLLNGGTATSFSAQGSAIFDALKGNANLFLMLGGHLDVARRRSDAGTNGNTIYSLRSDYQSVDSQQSGYLRIMRFSPAENLIYVSTYSPTQNKEYPNEVTENNFTLPYAMSSSGPFSVIGTASAAAGANATVAWNGLADGTAYEWYAVASDGNKQATSPIWSFTTANAQPACYTLTLSHTGSGSDPAADPSNSSGCPSGSYLAGATVSLSGAAPAAHWHIAGWSGTADNNSTAGGNTLTMPAANHTAGVTYAQNEYTLTIVSANGTVARNPAQLTYHDGDDVSLTATPASGWSFTEWSGALTGSANPATLTIHGDATVTANYTRIRYPLTVARSGNGTGYVTSSPAGI
;
A
#
# COMPACT_ATOMS: atom_id res chain seq x y z
N GLY A 1 -16.43 -10.21 19.92
CA GLY A 1 -17.65 -10.14 20.74
C GLY A 1 -18.34 -8.81 20.49
N GLY A 2 -19.64 -8.80 20.59
CA GLY A 2 -20.47 -7.97 19.72
C GLY A 2 -20.75 -8.73 18.43
N MET A 3 -22.03 -8.78 18.07
CA MET A 3 -22.44 -9.34 16.79
C MET A 3 -21.82 -8.50 15.67
N GLN A 4 -21.13 -9.17 14.75
CA GLN A 4 -20.62 -8.50 13.55
C GLN A 4 -21.69 -8.53 12.47
N PHE A 5 -21.99 -7.37 11.92
CA PHE A 5 -22.96 -7.21 10.86
C PHE A 5 -22.31 -6.77 9.56
N VAL A 6 -22.96 -7.10 8.45
CA VAL A 6 -22.81 -6.42 7.17
C VAL A 6 -24.16 -5.85 6.81
N ALA A 7 -24.26 -4.53 6.64
CA ALA A 7 -25.50 -3.86 6.25
C ALA A 7 -25.34 -3.33 4.82
N VAL A 8 -26.18 -3.79 3.90
CA VAL A 8 -26.15 -3.39 2.49
C VAL A 8 -27.37 -2.53 2.21
N PHE A 9 -27.14 -1.32 1.70
CA PHE A 9 -28.18 -0.36 1.36
C PHE A 9 -28.32 -0.33 -0.16
N ILE A 10 -29.54 -0.53 -0.66
CA ILE A 10 -29.87 -0.44 -2.07
C ILE A 10 -31.00 0.56 -2.26
N GLU A 11 -30.85 1.46 -3.22
CA GLU A 11 -31.82 2.51 -3.51
C GLU A 11 -33.14 1.92 -4.06
N MET A 12 -34.20 2.73 -4.02
CA MET A 12 -35.43 2.41 -4.77
C MET A 12 -35.12 2.34 -6.25
N ASP A 13 -35.60 1.31 -6.91
CA ASP A 13 -35.48 1.16 -8.35
C ASP A 13 -36.70 0.39 -8.87
N ASP A 14 -37.64 1.12 -9.47
CA ASP A 14 -38.86 0.54 -10.03
C ASP A 14 -38.57 -0.40 -11.21
N GLY A 15 -37.39 -0.30 -11.83
CA GLY A 15 -36.91 -1.20 -12.88
C GLY A 15 -36.32 -2.51 -12.34
N MET A 16 -36.02 -2.60 -11.04
CA MET A 16 -35.43 -3.78 -10.39
C MET A 16 -36.48 -4.89 -10.21
N THR A 17 -36.83 -5.56 -11.29
CA THR A 17 -37.89 -6.59 -11.32
C THR A 17 -37.35 -8.02 -11.45
N SER A 18 -36.03 -8.19 -11.54
CA SER A 18 -35.37 -9.49 -11.71
C SER A 18 -34.20 -9.67 -10.74
N ALA A 19 -34.02 -10.90 -10.23
CA ALA A 19 -32.87 -11.29 -9.42
C ALA A 19 -31.52 -11.14 -10.14
N SER A 20 -31.52 -11.09 -11.48
CA SER A 20 -30.32 -10.87 -12.29
C SER A 20 -29.88 -9.41 -12.39
N HIS A 21 -30.57 -8.49 -11.70
CA HIS A 21 -30.24 -7.06 -11.74
C HIS A 21 -28.79 -6.82 -11.26
N PRO A 22 -27.96 -6.02 -11.96
CA PRO A 22 -26.54 -5.85 -11.62
C PRO A 22 -26.28 -5.39 -10.18
N VAL A 23 -27.12 -4.49 -9.65
CA VAL A 23 -27.03 -4.04 -8.25
C VAL A 23 -27.26 -5.19 -7.27
N LEU A 24 -28.17 -6.12 -7.59
CA LEU A 24 -28.42 -7.30 -6.75
C LEU A 24 -27.28 -8.32 -6.82
N GLN A 25 -26.63 -8.46 -7.98
CA GLN A 25 -25.43 -9.27 -8.12
C GLN A 25 -24.27 -8.70 -7.29
N TRP A 26 -24.09 -7.37 -7.33
CA TRP A 26 -23.14 -6.68 -6.46
C TRP A 26 -23.48 -6.87 -4.98
N ALA A 27 -24.73 -6.63 -4.57
CA ALA A 27 -25.16 -6.80 -3.17
C ALA A 27 -24.92 -8.23 -2.67
N ASN A 28 -25.23 -9.22 -3.51
CA ASN A 28 -24.95 -10.62 -3.24
C ASN A 28 -23.45 -10.87 -3.04
N SER A 29 -22.59 -10.30 -3.89
CA SER A 29 -21.12 -10.46 -3.77
C SER A 29 -20.58 -9.91 -2.44
N ILE A 30 -21.15 -8.80 -1.94
CA ILE A 30 -20.76 -8.22 -0.64
C ILE A 30 -21.20 -9.11 0.51
N ILE A 31 -22.43 -9.61 0.49
CA ILE A 31 -22.96 -10.51 1.52
C ILE A 31 -22.15 -11.82 1.59
N GLN A 32 -21.73 -12.36 0.44
CA GLN A 32 -20.87 -13.54 0.33
C GLN A 32 -19.44 -13.28 0.81
N MET A 33 -18.85 -12.14 0.43
CA MET A 33 -17.52 -11.71 0.88
C MET A 33 -17.45 -11.63 2.41
N TYR A 34 -18.54 -11.17 3.04
CA TYR A 34 -18.68 -11.11 4.49
C TYR A 34 -19.58 -12.21 5.05
N SER A 35 -19.48 -13.43 4.52
CA SER A 35 -20.28 -14.60 4.93
C SER A 35 -20.17 -14.94 6.42
N ASN A 36 -19.08 -14.53 7.08
CA ASN A 36 -18.88 -14.68 8.53
C ASN A 36 -19.61 -13.60 9.38
N ARG A 37 -20.26 -12.61 8.76
CA ARG A 37 -21.03 -11.54 9.41
C ARG A 37 -22.51 -11.70 9.16
N ARG A 38 -23.34 -11.23 10.07
CA ARG A 38 -24.80 -11.26 10.00
C ARG A 38 -25.28 -10.20 9.02
N ALA A 39 -25.92 -10.60 7.94
CA ALA A 39 -26.30 -9.69 6.87
C ALA A 39 -27.69 -9.08 7.10
N ILE A 40 -27.76 -7.76 6.95
CA ILE A 40 -28.97 -6.94 6.93
C ILE A 40 -29.01 -6.24 5.57
N LEU A 41 -30.15 -6.32 4.88
CA LEU A 41 -30.39 -5.52 3.69
C LEU A 41 -31.36 -4.39 4.02
N VAL A 42 -31.11 -3.21 3.48
CA VAL A 42 -32.00 -2.05 3.58
C VAL A 42 -32.35 -1.55 2.19
N THR A 43 -33.63 -1.34 1.91
CA THR A 43 -34.12 -0.72 0.68
C THR A 43 -35.29 0.22 0.96
N HIS A 44 -35.61 1.12 0.05
CA HIS A 44 -36.77 2.00 0.22
C HIS A 44 -38.09 1.23 0.03
N ASN A 45 -38.25 0.46 -1.07
CA ASN A 45 -39.50 -0.21 -1.43
C ASN A 45 -39.39 -1.74 -1.29
N LEU A 46 -39.91 -2.30 -0.20
CA LEU A 46 -39.78 -3.72 0.12
C LEU A 46 -41.10 -4.51 0.01
N LEU A 47 -42.18 -4.02 0.63
CA LEU A 47 -43.47 -4.71 0.75
C LEU A 47 -44.60 -3.83 0.21
N ASN A 48 -45.59 -4.41 -0.47
CA ASN A 48 -46.77 -3.71 -1.01
C ASN A 48 -47.64 -3.08 0.07
N GLY A 49 -48.27 -1.93 -0.24
CA GLY A 49 -48.94 -1.02 0.70
C GLY A 49 -50.16 -1.58 1.42
N GLY A 50 -50.64 -0.86 2.43
CA GLY A 50 -51.83 -1.25 3.19
C GLY A 50 -51.63 -2.52 4.02
N THR A 51 -52.61 -3.43 4.04
CA THR A 51 -52.57 -4.69 4.81
C THR A 51 -51.79 -5.81 4.14
N ALA A 52 -51.27 -5.60 2.94
CA ALA A 52 -50.53 -6.62 2.22
C ALA A 52 -49.17 -6.92 2.88
N THR A 53 -48.84 -8.21 2.95
CA THR A 53 -47.51 -8.69 3.34
C THR A 53 -46.74 -9.20 2.13
N SER A 54 -47.30 -9.16 0.92
CA SER A 54 -46.61 -9.52 -0.32
C SER A 54 -45.44 -8.56 -0.61
N PHE A 55 -44.35 -9.08 -1.15
CA PHE A 55 -43.26 -8.25 -1.67
C PHE A 55 -43.75 -7.31 -2.79
N SER A 56 -43.13 -6.14 -2.90
CA SER A 56 -43.17 -5.35 -4.13
C SER A 56 -42.38 -6.06 -5.25
N ALA A 57 -42.44 -5.56 -6.48
CA ALA A 57 -41.63 -6.12 -7.57
C ALA A 57 -40.13 -6.09 -7.22
N GLN A 58 -39.66 -4.96 -6.69
CA GLN A 58 -38.30 -4.81 -6.16
C GLN A 58 -38.03 -5.76 -4.98
N GLY A 59 -38.94 -5.84 -4.01
CA GLY A 59 -38.80 -6.76 -2.88
C GLY A 59 -38.68 -8.22 -3.30
N SER A 60 -39.42 -8.65 -4.34
CA SER A 60 -39.36 -10.01 -4.88
C SER A 60 -38.02 -10.27 -5.55
N ALA A 61 -37.56 -9.35 -6.41
CA ALA A 61 -36.27 -9.45 -7.08
C ALA A 61 -35.11 -9.54 -6.07
N ILE A 62 -35.14 -8.71 -5.03
CA ILE A 62 -34.19 -8.73 -3.92
C ILE A 62 -34.20 -10.09 -3.21
N PHE A 63 -35.39 -10.55 -2.78
CA PHE A 63 -35.50 -11.79 -2.02
C PHE A 63 -34.98 -12.97 -2.86
N ASP A 64 -35.37 -13.04 -4.13
CA ASP A 64 -34.94 -14.10 -5.04
C ASP A 64 -33.43 -14.08 -5.30
N ALA A 65 -32.81 -12.90 -5.40
CA ALA A 65 -31.36 -12.78 -5.57
C ALA A 65 -30.56 -13.18 -4.31
N LEU A 66 -31.09 -12.88 -3.11
CA LEU A 66 -30.29 -12.91 -1.88
C LEU A 66 -30.65 -14.04 -0.92
N LYS A 67 -31.78 -14.73 -1.09
CA LYS A 67 -32.19 -15.90 -0.28
C LYS A 67 -31.21 -17.08 -0.32
N GLY A 68 -30.22 -17.01 -1.22
CA GLY A 68 -29.05 -17.88 -1.31
C GLY A 68 -28.06 -17.77 -0.14
N ASN A 69 -28.12 -16.69 0.64
CA ASN A 69 -27.10 -16.39 1.66
C ASN A 69 -27.53 -16.87 3.05
N ALA A 70 -26.79 -17.81 3.63
CA ALA A 70 -27.07 -18.36 4.95
C ALA A 70 -26.95 -17.33 6.08
N ASN A 71 -26.14 -16.28 5.86
CA ASN A 71 -25.91 -15.22 6.83
C ASN A 71 -26.91 -14.05 6.73
N LEU A 72 -27.79 -14.01 5.72
CA LEU A 72 -28.87 -13.04 5.62
C LEU A 72 -30.02 -13.43 6.54
N PHE A 73 -30.45 -12.51 7.41
CA PHE A 73 -31.54 -12.76 8.35
C PHE A 73 -32.58 -11.65 8.41
N LEU A 74 -32.27 -10.46 7.89
CA LEU A 74 -33.13 -9.29 8.01
C LEU A 74 -33.09 -8.42 6.76
N MET A 75 -34.26 -8.04 6.27
CA MET A 75 -34.51 -7.11 5.16
C MET A 75 -35.42 -6.00 5.67
N LEU A 76 -35.03 -4.74 5.45
CA LEU A 76 -35.71 -3.57 5.99
C LEU A 76 -36.14 -2.65 4.85
N GLY A 77 -37.34 -2.07 4.94
CA GLY A 77 -37.73 -0.98 4.06
C GLY A 77 -38.88 -0.12 4.56
N GLY A 78 -39.40 0.74 3.68
CA GLY A 78 -40.41 1.76 3.97
C GLY A 78 -41.33 1.97 2.76
N HIS A 79 -41.39 3.22 2.29
CA HIS A 79 -42.16 3.74 1.14
C HIS A 79 -43.69 3.83 1.31
N LEU A 80 -44.29 2.81 1.92
CA LEU A 80 -45.75 2.64 1.95
C LEU A 80 -46.34 2.71 3.36
N ASP A 81 -47.19 3.72 3.56
CA ASP A 81 -48.16 4.08 4.61
C ASP A 81 -48.18 3.42 6.02
N VAL A 82 -47.98 2.10 6.16
CA VAL A 82 -48.16 1.40 7.44
C VAL A 82 -47.12 0.31 7.70
N ALA A 83 -46.75 0.07 8.97
CA ALA A 83 -45.84 -1.03 9.33
C ALA A 83 -46.36 -2.42 8.95
N ARG A 84 -45.50 -3.26 8.37
CA ARG A 84 -45.78 -4.67 8.06
C ARG A 84 -44.56 -5.54 8.25
N ARG A 85 -44.76 -6.82 8.54
CA ARG A 85 -43.70 -7.82 8.54
C ARG A 85 -44.10 -9.11 7.83
N ARG A 86 -43.09 -9.82 7.36
CA ARG A 86 -43.18 -11.21 6.92
C ARG A 86 -41.90 -11.95 7.27
N SER A 87 -41.96 -13.27 7.21
CA SER A 87 -40.82 -14.16 7.39
C SER A 87 -40.86 -15.24 6.32
N ASP A 88 -39.72 -15.48 5.69
CA ASP A 88 -39.59 -16.45 4.62
C ASP A 88 -38.35 -17.32 4.85
N ALA A 89 -38.39 -18.57 4.39
CA ALA A 89 -37.23 -19.44 4.44
C ALA A 89 -36.25 -19.10 3.31
N GLY A 90 -34.99 -18.86 3.67
CA GLY A 90 -33.87 -18.87 2.74
C GLY A 90 -33.63 -20.28 2.21
N THR A 91 -32.89 -20.36 1.11
CA THR A 91 -32.53 -21.65 0.47
C THR A 91 -31.66 -22.54 1.37
N ASN A 92 -30.98 -21.96 2.38
CA ASN A 92 -30.18 -22.69 3.36
C ASN A 92 -30.96 -23.05 4.64
N GLY A 93 -32.28 -22.83 4.66
CA GLY A 93 -33.13 -23.09 5.82
C GLY A 93 -33.07 -22.01 6.92
N ASN A 94 -32.29 -20.94 6.72
CA ASN A 94 -32.32 -19.75 7.59
C ASN A 94 -33.64 -18.98 7.42
N THR A 95 -34.15 -18.39 8.50
CA THR A 95 -35.30 -17.48 8.44
C THR A 95 -34.84 -16.08 8.06
N ILE A 96 -35.47 -15.48 7.04
CA ILE A 96 -35.24 -14.10 6.61
C ILE A 96 -36.49 -13.29 6.95
N TYR A 97 -36.34 -12.32 7.86
CA TYR A 97 -37.41 -11.40 8.25
C TYR A 97 -37.41 -10.18 7.33
N SER A 98 -38.56 -9.83 6.75
CA SER A 98 -38.73 -8.61 5.96
C SER A 98 -39.69 -7.66 6.66
N LEU A 99 -39.22 -6.45 6.98
CA LEU A 99 -39.93 -5.48 7.79
C LEU A 99 -40.10 -4.16 7.02
N ARG A 100 -41.34 -3.72 6.84
CA ARG A 100 -41.68 -2.36 6.45
C ARG A 100 -41.88 -1.49 7.69
N SER A 101 -41.13 -0.40 7.78
CA SER A 101 -41.17 0.59 8.87
C SER A 101 -41.56 1.94 8.27
N ASP A 102 -42.84 2.09 7.93
CA ASP A 102 -43.37 3.33 7.39
C ASP A 102 -44.60 3.75 8.19
N TYR A 103 -44.60 5.02 8.57
CA TYR A 103 -45.60 5.63 9.44
C TYR A 103 -46.13 6.95 8.86
N GLN A 104 -45.89 7.22 7.58
CA GLN A 104 -46.20 8.51 6.95
C GLN A 104 -47.70 8.85 6.94
N SER A 105 -48.57 7.86 7.19
CA SER A 105 -50.04 8.04 7.17
C SER A 105 -50.73 7.58 8.46
N VAL A 106 -49.98 7.31 9.54
CA VAL A 106 -50.59 6.77 10.78
C VAL A 106 -51.35 7.81 11.58
N ASP A 107 -50.99 9.08 11.46
CA ASP A 107 -51.72 10.20 12.05
C ASP A 107 -51.44 11.52 11.34
N SER A 108 -52.31 12.50 11.58
CA SER A 108 -52.16 13.86 11.06
C SER A 108 -51.10 14.70 11.80
N GLN A 109 -50.49 14.16 12.86
CA GLN A 109 -49.62 14.90 13.76
C GLN A 109 -48.14 14.77 13.40
N GLN A 110 -47.81 14.00 12.35
CA GLN A 110 -46.42 13.71 11.95
C GLN A 110 -45.61 13.20 13.15
N SER A 111 -46.15 12.21 13.84
CA SER A 111 -45.61 11.68 15.10
C SER A 111 -44.19 11.12 15.03
N GLY A 112 -43.54 11.08 13.87
CA GLY A 112 -42.11 10.74 13.76
C GLY A 112 -41.75 9.40 14.39
N TYR A 113 -42.64 8.40 14.26
CA TYR A 113 -42.41 7.07 14.83
C TYR A 113 -41.16 6.43 14.22
N LEU A 114 -40.35 5.84 15.09
CA LEU A 114 -39.14 5.10 14.74
C LEU A 114 -39.28 3.67 15.24
N ARG A 115 -38.78 2.72 14.46
CA ARG A 115 -38.66 1.34 14.90
C ARG A 115 -37.31 1.15 15.60
N ILE A 116 -37.35 0.66 16.83
CA ILE A 116 -36.19 0.35 17.66
C ILE A 116 -36.05 -1.16 17.71
N MET A 117 -34.86 -1.67 17.41
CA MET A 117 -34.54 -3.10 17.48
C MET A 117 -33.43 -3.33 18.49
N ARG A 118 -33.74 -4.05 19.57
CA ARG A 118 -32.79 -4.46 20.60
C ARG A 118 -32.47 -5.94 20.42
N PHE A 119 -31.23 -6.22 20.09
CA PHE A 119 -30.73 -7.59 19.96
C PHE A 119 -30.33 -8.13 21.33
N SER A 120 -30.86 -9.28 21.74
CA SER A 120 -30.51 -9.98 22.98
C SER A 120 -29.82 -11.30 22.65
N PRO A 121 -28.47 -11.32 22.61
CA PRO A 121 -27.71 -12.55 22.42
C PRO A 121 -28.00 -13.62 23.46
N ALA A 122 -28.22 -13.22 24.72
CA ALA A 122 -28.51 -14.13 25.83
C ALA A 122 -29.82 -14.91 25.64
N GLU A 123 -30.78 -14.33 24.94
CA GLU A 123 -32.11 -14.91 24.75
C GLU A 123 -32.32 -15.44 23.32
N ASN A 124 -31.39 -15.18 22.40
CA ASN A 124 -31.57 -15.44 20.96
C ASN A 124 -32.85 -14.77 20.41
N LEU A 125 -33.14 -13.56 20.89
CA LEU A 125 -34.32 -12.77 20.52
C LEU A 125 -33.93 -11.35 20.10
N ILE A 126 -34.58 -10.85 19.05
CA ILE A 126 -34.59 -9.43 18.69
C ILE A 126 -35.91 -8.85 19.18
N TYR A 127 -35.86 -7.91 20.12
CA TYR A 127 -37.02 -7.15 20.57
C TYR A 127 -37.22 -5.97 19.63
N VAL A 128 -38.42 -5.85 19.08
CA VAL A 128 -38.81 -4.75 18.20
C VAL A 128 -39.88 -3.94 18.90
N SER A 129 -39.66 -2.63 19.00
CA SER A 129 -40.67 -1.67 19.43
C SER A 129 -40.76 -0.49 18.47
N THR A 130 -41.85 0.25 18.53
CA THR A 130 -42.04 1.48 17.76
C THR A 130 -42.31 2.65 18.70
N TYR A 131 -41.44 3.65 18.67
CA TYR A 131 -41.47 4.79 19.59
C TYR A 131 -41.51 6.12 18.83
N SER A 132 -42.29 7.08 19.31
CA SER A 132 -42.28 8.47 18.83
C SER A 132 -41.45 9.33 19.78
N PRO A 133 -40.28 9.85 19.34
CA PRO A 133 -39.53 10.83 20.11
C PRO A 133 -40.25 12.17 20.22
N THR A 134 -41.02 12.56 19.19
CA THR A 134 -41.70 13.87 19.17
C THR A 134 -42.90 13.92 20.10
N GLN A 135 -43.54 12.78 20.35
CA GLN A 135 -44.66 12.65 21.28
C GLN A 135 -44.28 12.00 22.61
N ASN A 136 -43.04 11.52 22.72
CA ASN A 136 -42.51 10.81 23.88
C ASN A 136 -43.41 9.64 24.31
N LYS A 137 -43.82 8.81 23.34
CA LYS A 137 -44.74 7.68 23.59
C LYS A 137 -44.46 6.48 22.68
N GLU A 138 -44.74 5.29 23.20
CA GLU A 138 -44.76 4.05 22.41
C GLU A 138 -45.98 4.01 21.48
N TYR A 139 -45.83 3.34 20.34
CA TYR A 139 -46.95 3.03 19.46
C TYR A 139 -47.93 2.09 20.20
N PRO A 140 -49.25 2.29 20.09
CA PRO A 140 -50.23 1.48 20.81
C PRO A 140 -49.98 -0.03 20.66
N ASN A 141 -49.91 -0.72 21.81
CA ASN A 141 -49.61 -2.16 21.91
C ASN A 141 -50.65 -3.09 21.24
N GLU A 142 -51.79 -2.55 20.81
CA GLU A 142 -52.86 -3.32 20.17
C GLU A 142 -52.54 -3.73 18.73
N VAL A 143 -51.44 -3.21 18.14
CA VAL A 143 -51.02 -3.53 16.77
C VAL A 143 -49.76 -4.40 16.78
N THR A 144 -49.92 -5.70 16.51
CA THR A 144 -48.88 -6.75 16.47
C THR A 144 -47.75 -6.53 15.45
N GLU A 145 -47.89 -5.52 14.59
CA GLU A 145 -46.91 -5.12 13.57
C GLU A 145 -45.90 -4.09 14.08
N ASN A 146 -46.07 -3.56 15.29
CA ASN A 146 -45.22 -2.48 15.82
C ASN A 146 -44.36 -2.92 17.01
N ASN A 147 -44.91 -3.74 17.90
CA ASN A 147 -44.20 -4.26 19.06
C ASN A 147 -44.23 -5.80 19.02
N PHE A 148 -43.07 -6.43 18.82
CA PHE A 148 -42.96 -7.88 18.66
C PHE A 148 -41.54 -8.38 18.96
N THR A 149 -41.38 -9.70 19.03
CA THR A 149 -40.07 -10.36 19.17
C THR A 149 -39.79 -11.26 17.97
N LEU A 150 -38.55 -11.28 17.51
CA LEU A 150 -38.08 -12.17 16.44
C LEU A 150 -37.07 -13.17 17.01
N PRO A 151 -37.33 -14.48 16.89
CA PRO A 151 -36.33 -15.50 17.16
C PRO A 151 -35.15 -15.38 16.20
N TYR A 152 -33.94 -15.24 16.72
CA TYR A 152 -32.73 -15.21 15.93
C TYR A 152 -31.55 -15.71 16.77
N ALA A 153 -30.98 -16.84 16.34
CA ALA A 153 -29.81 -17.42 17.01
C ALA A 153 -28.60 -16.49 16.86
N MET A 154 -28.26 -15.82 17.96
CA MET A 154 -27.18 -14.84 18.07
C MET A 154 -25.97 -15.42 18.81
N SER A 155 -26.19 -16.37 19.72
CA SER A 155 -25.14 -17.12 20.39
C SER A 155 -24.50 -18.12 19.43
N SER A 156 -23.34 -17.76 18.88
CA SER A 156 -22.40 -18.72 18.27
C SER A 156 -21.22 -19.04 19.18
N SER A 157 -21.19 -18.54 20.43
CA SER A 157 -20.26 -19.02 21.45
C SER A 157 -20.83 -20.28 22.09
N GLY A 158 -20.00 -21.29 22.26
CA GLY A 158 -20.33 -22.44 23.11
C GLY A 158 -20.67 -22.02 24.55
N PRO A 159 -21.00 -22.97 25.44
CA PRO A 159 -21.23 -22.65 26.85
C PRO A 159 -20.06 -21.88 27.45
N PHE A 160 -20.33 -20.95 28.38
CA PHE A 160 -19.27 -20.29 29.13
C PHE A 160 -18.34 -21.34 29.76
N SER A 161 -17.05 -21.21 29.52
CA SER A 161 -16.01 -22.04 30.13
C SER A 161 -15.43 -21.34 31.36
N VAL A 162 -15.03 -22.11 32.37
CA VAL A 162 -14.35 -21.56 33.55
C VAL A 162 -13.01 -20.95 33.12
N ILE A 163 -12.87 -19.63 33.27
CA ILE A 163 -11.63 -18.88 33.01
C ILE A 163 -10.60 -19.16 34.12
N GLY A 164 -11.07 -19.26 35.37
CA GLY A 164 -10.27 -19.63 36.54
C GLY A 164 -11.09 -19.52 37.82
N THR A 165 -10.50 -19.93 38.94
CA THR A 165 -11.13 -19.90 40.27
C THR A 165 -10.13 -19.36 41.29
N ALA A 166 -10.59 -18.50 42.19
CA ALA A 166 -9.78 -17.92 43.26
C ALA A 166 -10.59 -17.85 44.55
N SER A 167 -9.93 -18.07 45.69
CA SER A 167 -10.51 -17.89 47.03
C SER A 167 -10.00 -16.60 47.65
N ALA A 168 -10.86 -15.89 48.37
CA ALA A 168 -10.51 -14.68 49.09
C ALA A 168 -11.20 -14.66 50.47
N ALA A 169 -10.58 -14.01 51.44
CA ALA A 169 -11.20 -13.76 52.74
C ALA A 169 -12.40 -12.79 52.59
N ALA A 170 -13.32 -12.82 53.56
CA ALA A 170 -14.47 -11.91 53.55
C ALA A 170 -14.02 -10.44 53.45
N GLY A 171 -14.56 -9.72 52.46
CA GLY A 171 -14.21 -8.32 52.19
C GLY A 171 -12.94 -8.10 51.37
N ALA A 172 -12.19 -9.16 51.01
CA ALA A 172 -11.03 -9.06 50.12
C ALA A 172 -11.41 -9.33 48.66
N ASN A 173 -10.57 -8.85 47.74
CA ASN A 173 -10.74 -9.08 46.31
C ASN A 173 -10.21 -10.46 45.90
N ALA A 174 -10.95 -11.17 45.04
CA ALA A 174 -10.45 -12.31 44.29
C ALA A 174 -9.98 -11.84 42.91
N THR A 175 -8.89 -12.41 42.38
CA THR A 175 -8.33 -12.03 41.07
C THR A 175 -7.94 -13.28 40.28
N VAL A 176 -8.24 -13.27 38.98
CA VAL A 176 -7.91 -14.34 38.03
C VAL A 176 -7.32 -13.71 36.77
N ALA A 177 -6.23 -14.28 36.26
CA ALA A 177 -5.65 -13.87 34.99
C ALA A 177 -6.29 -14.66 33.84
N TRP A 178 -6.81 -13.96 32.83
CA TRP A 178 -7.36 -14.56 31.62
C TRP A 178 -6.33 -14.51 30.48
N ASN A 179 -5.58 -15.61 30.32
CA ASN A 179 -4.53 -15.71 29.32
C ASN A 179 -5.05 -16.24 27.97
N GLY A 180 -4.29 -16.03 26.89
CA GLY A 180 -4.57 -16.62 25.58
C GLY A 180 -5.73 -15.98 24.82
N LEU A 181 -6.04 -14.72 25.13
CA LEU A 181 -7.03 -13.96 24.39
C LEU A 181 -6.47 -13.61 23.00
N ALA A 182 -7.27 -13.83 21.96
CA ALA A 182 -6.98 -13.40 20.61
C ALA A 182 -7.15 -11.88 20.47
N ASP A 183 -6.35 -11.28 19.60
CA ASP A 183 -6.37 -9.85 19.33
C ASP A 183 -7.65 -9.42 18.61
N GLY A 184 -8.09 -8.18 18.85
CA GLY A 184 -9.30 -7.62 18.23
C GLY A 184 -10.57 -8.40 18.54
N THR A 185 -10.51 -9.32 19.50
CA THR A 185 -11.55 -10.28 19.79
C THR A 185 -12.26 -9.82 21.05
N ALA A 186 -13.57 -9.67 20.96
CA ALA A 186 -14.35 -9.39 22.16
C ALA A 186 -14.82 -10.64 22.88
N TYR A 187 -14.72 -10.55 24.19
CA TYR A 187 -14.94 -11.56 25.18
C TYR A 187 -16.03 -11.12 26.13
N GLU A 188 -16.77 -12.08 26.65
CA GLU A 188 -17.79 -11.88 27.67
C GLU A 188 -17.46 -12.76 28.87
N TRP A 189 -17.71 -12.26 30.08
CA TRP A 189 -17.46 -13.00 31.31
C TRP A 189 -18.42 -12.59 32.42
N TYR A 190 -18.59 -13.47 33.40
CA TYR A 190 -19.30 -13.19 34.65
C TYR A 190 -18.58 -13.91 35.79
N ALA A 191 -18.85 -13.50 37.03
CA ALA A 191 -18.32 -14.12 38.23
C ALA A 191 -19.43 -14.84 39.00
N VAL A 192 -19.07 -15.98 39.61
CA VAL A 192 -19.90 -16.68 40.60
C VAL A 192 -19.15 -16.68 41.92
N ALA A 193 -19.77 -16.11 42.96
CA ALA A 193 -19.24 -16.13 44.31
C ALA A 193 -20.03 -17.11 45.18
N SER A 194 -19.33 -17.93 45.96
CA SER A 194 -19.93 -18.88 46.89
C SER A 194 -19.26 -18.83 48.26
N ASP A 195 -20.05 -18.93 49.32
CA ASP A 195 -19.59 -19.12 50.70
C ASP A 195 -19.71 -20.59 51.17
N GLY A 196 -19.97 -21.51 50.24
CA GLY A 196 -20.22 -22.94 50.52
C GLY A 196 -21.68 -23.27 50.86
N ASN A 197 -22.52 -22.28 51.18
CA ASN A 197 -23.94 -22.46 51.50
C ASN A 197 -24.86 -21.76 50.49
N LYS A 198 -24.44 -20.61 49.95
CA LYS A 198 -25.16 -19.78 48.98
C LYS A 198 -24.24 -19.43 47.81
N GLN A 199 -24.89 -19.08 46.71
CA GLN A 199 -24.22 -18.57 45.51
C GLN A 199 -24.87 -17.29 45.04
N ALA A 200 -24.05 -16.38 44.52
CA ALA A 200 -24.49 -15.18 43.83
C ALA A 200 -23.72 -15.07 42.51
N THR A 201 -24.44 -14.66 41.46
CA THR A 201 -23.90 -14.51 40.10
C THR A 201 -23.95 -13.04 39.71
N SER A 202 -22.86 -12.53 39.12
CA SER A 202 -22.81 -11.17 38.61
C SER A 202 -23.58 -11.02 37.29
N PRO A 203 -23.84 -9.78 36.83
CA PRO A 203 -24.14 -9.51 35.43
C PRO A 203 -23.03 -10.03 34.51
N ILE A 204 -23.35 -10.22 33.23
CA ILE A 204 -22.36 -10.48 32.19
C ILE A 204 -21.72 -9.15 31.79
N TRP A 205 -20.40 -9.10 31.85
CA TRP A 205 -19.57 -8.00 31.34
C TRP A 205 -18.92 -8.40 30.04
N SER A 206 -18.53 -7.40 29.24
CA SER A 206 -17.82 -7.62 27.99
C SER A 206 -16.69 -6.62 27.79
N PHE A 207 -15.65 -7.05 27.08
CA PHE A 207 -14.57 -6.19 26.62
C PHE A 207 -14.05 -6.69 25.27
N THR A 208 -13.43 -5.81 24.49
CA THR A 208 -12.69 -6.19 23.28
C THR A 208 -11.20 -6.08 23.58
N THR A 209 -10.43 -7.14 23.35
CA THR A 209 -8.97 -6.99 23.34
C THR A 209 -8.62 -5.95 22.29
N ALA A 210 -7.57 -5.17 22.54
CA ALA A 210 -7.05 -4.30 21.50
C ALA A 210 -6.74 -5.17 20.27
N ASN A 211 -7.01 -4.64 19.07
CA ASN A 211 -6.36 -5.21 17.89
C ASN A 211 -4.86 -5.22 18.17
N ALA A 212 -4.15 -6.24 17.67
CA ALA A 212 -2.72 -6.11 17.47
C ALA A 212 -2.53 -4.77 16.76
N GLN A 213 -1.82 -3.83 17.39
CA GLN A 213 -1.37 -2.63 16.68
C GLN A 213 -0.77 -3.13 15.37
N PRO A 214 -1.26 -2.66 14.21
CA PRO A 214 -0.73 -3.14 12.96
C PRO A 214 0.77 -2.90 13.00
N ALA A 215 1.55 -3.96 12.84
CA ALA A 215 2.97 -3.91 13.09
C ALA A 215 3.58 -2.82 12.20
N CYS A 216 4.18 -1.82 12.84
CA CYS A 216 4.97 -0.82 12.14
C CYS A 216 6.30 -1.46 11.79
N TYR A 217 6.60 -1.53 10.50
CA TYR A 217 7.85 -2.07 9.99
C TYR A 217 8.81 -0.92 9.74
N THR A 218 10.07 -1.10 10.13
CA THR A 218 11.11 -0.08 9.94
C THR A 218 11.56 -0.07 8.48
N LEU A 219 11.63 1.13 7.89
CA LEU A 219 12.28 1.36 6.61
C LEU A 219 13.67 1.94 6.87
N THR A 220 14.71 1.21 6.47
CA THR A 220 16.09 1.72 6.48
C THR A 220 16.44 2.24 5.09
N LEU A 221 16.85 3.51 5.01
CA LEU A 221 17.35 4.15 3.80
C LEU A 221 18.87 4.16 3.83
N SER A 222 19.49 3.94 2.68
CA SER A 222 20.95 3.89 2.56
C SER A 222 21.42 4.25 1.15
N HIS A 223 22.73 4.44 0.99
CA HIS A 223 23.37 4.53 -0.31
C HIS A 223 24.68 3.73 -0.37
N THR A 224 25.12 3.45 -1.59
CA THR A 224 26.49 3.01 -1.89
C THR A 224 27.12 3.95 -2.92
N GLY A 225 28.46 4.06 -2.92
CA GLY A 225 29.16 5.09 -3.70
C GLY A 225 29.15 6.45 -3.01
N SER A 226 29.26 7.54 -3.77
CA SER A 226 29.30 8.90 -3.22
C SER A 226 28.07 9.73 -3.60
N GLY A 227 27.28 10.10 -2.60
CA GLY A 227 26.07 10.90 -2.74
C GLY A 227 25.31 11.03 -1.41
N SER A 228 24.05 11.45 -1.46
CA SER A 228 23.17 11.53 -0.29
C SER A 228 22.24 10.33 -0.16
N ASP A 229 21.84 9.99 1.07
CA ASP A 229 20.72 9.08 1.26
C ASP A 229 19.42 9.69 0.71
N PRO A 230 18.50 8.87 0.17
CA PRO A 230 17.17 9.34 -0.16
C PRO A 230 16.37 9.69 1.10
N ALA A 231 15.41 10.60 0.96
CA ALA A 231 14.42 10.93 1.97
C ALA A 231 13.07 10.31 1.63
N ALA A 232 12.36 9.82 2.64
CA ALA A 232 11.02 9.28 2.50
C ALA A 232 9.93 10.32 2.77
N ASP A 233 8.91 10.34 1.92
CA ASP A 233 7.68 11.11 2.08
C ASP A 233 6.45 10.20 1.87
N PRO A 234 5.56 10.05 2.88
CA PRO A 234 5.64 10.64 4.23
C PRO A 234 6.79 10.04 5.05
N SER A 235 7.22 10.72 6.12
CA SER A 235 8.29 10.25 7.03
C SER A 235 7.94 9.00 7.85
N ASN A 236 6.64 8.69 7.97
CA ASN A 236 6.09 7.51 8.64
C ASN A 236 4.59 7.35 8.33
N SER A 237 4.03 6.17 8.60
CA SER A 237 2.57 5.99 8.62
C SER A 237 1.95 6.60 9.90
N SER A 238 0.67 7.00 9.81
CA SER A 238 -0.11 7.42 10.98
C SER A 238 -0.15 6.31 12.03
N GLY A 239 0.20 6.65 13.28
CA GLY A 239 0.31 5.68 14.37
C GLY A 239 1.65 4.94 14.48
N CYS A 240 2.57 5.13 13.52
CA CYS A 240 3.92 4.56 13.57
C CYS A 240 4.98 5.56 14.02
N PRO A 241 6.08 5.11 14.66
CA PRO A 241 7.27 5.93 14.89
C PRO A 241 7.86 6.46 13.57
N SER A 242 8.64 7.55 13.67
CA SER A 242 9.40 8.09 12.52
C SER A 242 10.24 7.00 11.85
N GLY A 243 10.24 6.93 10.51
CA GLY A 243 10.93 5.90 9.74
C GLY A 243 10.26 4.52 9.76
N SER A 244 9.02 4.42 10.26
CA SER A 244 8.27 3.17 10.29
C SER A 244 6.89 3.29 9.65
N TYR A 245 6.44 2.21 9.03
CA TYR A 245 5.28 2.20 8.15
C TYR A 245 4.41 0.96 8.34
N LEU A 246 3.12 1.11 8.05
CA LEU A 246 2.19 -0.01 7.94
C LEU A 246 2.44 -0.77 6.63
N ALA A 247 2.23 -2.09 6.64
CA ALA A 247 2.28 -2.88 5.41
C ALA A 247 1.28 -2.34 4.37
N GLY A 248 1.72 -2.27 3.11
CA GLY A 248 0.94 -1.72 2.00
C GLY A 248 0.98 -0.20 1.87
N ALA A 249 1.60 0.53 2.82
CA ALA A 249 1.79 1.97 2.69
C ALA A 249 2.69 2.29 1.49
N THR A 250 2.28 3.27 0.69
CA THR A 250 3.11 3.81 -0.40
C THR A 250 4.00 4.91 0.14
N VAL A 251 5.30 4.81 -0.13
CA VAL A 251 6.33 5.76 0.28
C VAL A 251 7.02 6.29 -0.98
N SER A 252 7.06 7.60 -1.13
CA SER A 252 7.84 8.27 -2.16
C SER A 252 9.26 8.50 -1.64
N LEU A 253 10.26 8.13 -2.43
CA LEU A 253 11.66 8.37 -2.14
C LEU A 253 12.16 9.48 -3.06
N SER A 254 12.83 10.48 -2.49
CA SER A 254 13.36 11.63 -3.24
C SER A 254 14.65 12.14 -2.60
N GLY A 255 15.29 13.15 -3.21
CA GLY A 255 16.48 13.78 -2.62
C GLY A 255 17.76 12.94 -2.70
N ALA A 256 17.75 11.84 -3.46
CA ALA A 256 18.96 11.14 -3.82
C ALA A 256 19.78 12.02 -4.78
N ALA A 257 20.89 12.58 -4.30
CA ALA A 257 21.75 13.47 -5.04
C ALA A 257 23.17 12.88 -5.15
N PRO A 258 23.67 12.59 -6.36
CA PRO A 258 25.05 12.15 -6.54
C PRO A 258 26.03 13.26 -6.15
N ALA A 259 27.19 12.89 -5.62
CA ALA A 259 28.30 13.82 -5.43
C ALA A 259 28.86 14.30 -6.79
N ALA A 260 29.70 15.34 -6.77
CA ALA A 260 30.41 15.77 -7.98
C ALA A 260 31.18 14.59 -8.58
N HIS A 261 31.11 14.42 -9.90
CA HIS A 261 31.73 13.32 -10.66
C HIS A 261 31.04 11.94 -10.57
N TRP A 262 29.88 11.86 -9.90
CA TRP A 262 29.08 10.63 -9.77
C TRP A 262 27.71 10.76 -10.45
N HIS A 263 27.07 9.62 -10.72
CA HIS A 263 25.67 9.54 -11.16
C HIS A 263 24.91 8.48 -10.38
N ILE A 264 23.57 8.48 -10.49
CA ILE A 264 22.72 7.39 -9.99
C ILE A 264 22.79 6.22 -10.97
N ALA A 265 23.34 5.11 -10.50
CA ALA A 265 23.47 3.87 -11.28
C ALA A 265 22.26 2.94 -11.13
N GLY A 266 21.50 3.09 -10.04
CA GLY A 266 20.31 2.28 -9.80
C GLY A 266 19.76 2.43 -8.38
N TRP A 267 18.68 1.70 -8.12
CA TRP A 267 18.05 1.60 -6.81
C TRP A 267 17.94 0.13 -6.38
N SER A 268 17.65 -0.08 -5.10
CA SER A 268 17.40 -1.40 -4.53
C SER A 268 16.25 -1.31 -3.53
N GLY A 269 15.45 -2.37 -3.45
CA GLY A 269 14.31 -2.41 -2.54
C GLY A 269 13.23 -1.35 -2.85
N THR A 270 13.06 -0.99 -4.12
CA THR A 270 12.07 0.00 -4.60
C THR A 270 11.17 -0.59 -5.68
N ALA A 271 10.21 0.19 -6.17
CA ALA A 271 9.31 -0.18 -7.26
C ALA A 271 10.05 -0.34 -8.60
N ASP A 272 11.08 0.46 -8.86
CA ASP A 272 11.94 0.32 -10.05
C ASP A 272 13.42 0.39 -9.68
N ASN A 273 14.04 -0.78 -9.50
CA ASN A 273 15.45 -0.88 -9.14
C ASN A 273 16.40 -0.47 -10.28
N ASN A 274 15.92 -0.35 -11.52
CA ASN A 274 16.74 0.07 -12.67
C ASN A 274 16.65 1.58 -12.94
N SER A 275 15.86 2.32 -12.16
CA SER A 275 15.72 3.76 -12.31
C SER A 275 17.06 4.46 -12.09
N THR A 276 17.37 5.48 -12.90
CA THR A 276 18.51 6.39 -12.71
C THR A 276 18.04 7.80 -12.30
N ALA A 277 16.76 7.96 -11.98
CA ALA A 277 16.19 9.22 -11.52
C ALA A 277 16.53 9.47 -10.03
N GLY A 278 16.51 10.75 -9.63
CA GLY A 278 16.69 11.19 -8.23
C GLY A 278 15.53 10.86 -7.28
N GLY A 279 14.54 10.11 -7.75
CA GLY A 279 13.41 9.67 -6.96
C GLY A 279 12.86 8.32 -7.42
N ASN A 280 12.15 7.66 -6.52
CA ASN A 280 11.56 6.34 -6.70
C ASN A 280 10.34 6.18 -5.78
N THR A 281 9.67 5.03 -5.82
CA THR A 281 8.59 4.70 -4.88
C THR A 281 8.80 3.32 -4.28
N LEU A 282 8.13 3.05 -3.17
CA LEU A 282 8.12 1.77 -2.49
C LEU A 282 6.72 1.52 -1.93
N THR A 283 6.23 0.29 -2.04
CA THR A 283 5.12 -0.20 -1.21
C THR A 283 5.69 -1.01 -0.06
N MET A 284 5.45 -0.59 1.17
CA MET A 284 6.04 -1.21 2.35
C MET A 284 5.59 -2.67 2.50
N PRO A 285 6.50 -3.66 2.59
CA PRO A 285 6.12 -5.04 2.84
C PRO A 285 5.71 -5.26 4.31
N ALA A 286 5.14 -6.44 4.61
CA ALA A 286 4.85 -6.86 5.98
C ALA A 286 6.09 -7.38 6.73
N ALA A 287 7.22 -6.68 6.59
CA ALA A 287 8.50 -6.97 7.24
C ALA A 287 9.39 -5.70 7.22
N ASN A 288 10.39 -5.63 8.10
CA ASN A 288 11.41 -4.59 8.02
C ASN A 288 12.08 -4.62 6.65
N HIS A 289 12.32 -3.44 6.10
CA HIS A 289 12.75 -3.31 4.71
C HIS A 289 13.89 -2.31 4.59
N THR A 290 14.78 -2.60 3.64
CA THR A 290 15.87 -1.69 3.29
C THR A 290 15.69 -1.27 1.84
N ALA A 291 15.69 0.04 1.62
CA ALA A 291 15.80 0.61 0.29
C ALA A 291 17.08 1.43 0.20
N GLY A 292 17.70 1.45 -0.97
CA GLY A 292 18.91 2.23 -1.14
C GLY A 292 19.20 2.59 -2.58
N VAL A 293 19.95 3.67 -2.74
CA VAL A 293 20.43 4.18 -4.03
C VAL A 293 21.89 3.78 -4.24
N THR A 294 22.23 3.42 -5.48
CA THR A 294 23.60 3.09 -5.87
C THR A 294 24.15 4.22 -6.72
N TYR A 295 25.27 4.80 -6.31
CA TYR A 295 26.02 5.76 -7.09
C TYR A 295 27.22 5.10 -7.75
N ALA A 296 27.50 5.45 -9.00
CA ALA A 296 28.72 5.08 -9.71
C ALA A 296 29.44 6.34 -10.18
N GLN A 297 30.77 6.27 -10.21
CA GLN A 297 31.61 7.35 -10.72
C GLN A 297 31.51 7.38 -12.25
N ASN A 298 31.47 8.58 -12.84
CA ASN A 298 31.44 8.71 -14.29
C ASN A 298 32.76 8.21 -14.88
N GLU A 299 32.69 7.33 -15.89
CA GLU A 299 33.84 6.75 -16.58
C GLU A 299 33.88 7.19 -18.04
N TYR A 300 35.09 7.47 -18.54
CA TYR A 300 35.33 7.89 -19.90
C TYR A 300 36.56 7.23 -20.52
N THR A 301 36.63 7.28 -21.84
CA THR A 301 37.72 6.72 -22.63
C THR A 301 38.72 7.78 -23.08
N LEU A 302 40.01 7.42 -23.11
CA LEU A 302 41.07 8.23 -23.70
C LEU A 302 41.66 7.53 -24.92
N THR A 303 41.38 8.09 -26.10
CA THR A 303 41.93 7.65 -27.38
C THR A 303 43.20 8.44 -27.71
N ILE A 304 44.25 7.72 -28.12
CA ILE A 304 45.55 8.31 -28.44
C ILE A 304 45.89 8.02 -29.90
N VAL A 305 46.21 9.06 -30.67
CA VAL A 305 46.65 8.96 -32.06
C VAL A 305 48.12 9.37 -32.17
N SER A 306 48.97 8.49 -32.67
CA SER A 306 50.41 8.76 -32.80
C SER A 306 51.01 7.95 -33.96
N ALA A 307 51.05 8.55 -35.16
CA ALA A 307 51.51 7.84 -36.37
C ALA A 307 53.03 7.73 -36.51
N ASN A 308 53.79 8.71 -35.98
CA ASN A 308 55.25 8.81 -36.17
C ASN A 308 56.05 8.75 -34.85
N GLY A 309 55.50 8.02 -33.88
CA GLY A 309 56.07 7.84 -32.55
C GLY A 309 55.11 7.04 -31.67
N THR A 310 55.43 6.93 -30.39
CA THR A 310 54.56 6.28 -29.38
C THR A 310 54.20 7.27 -28.30
N VAL A 311 53.06 7.08 -27.65
CA VAL A 311 52.68 7.87 -26.47
C VAL A 311 52.44 6.92 -25.30
N ALA A 312 53.18 7.13 -24.22
CA ALA A 312 52.91 6.48 -22.94
C ALA A 312 51.87 7.31 -22.18
N ARG A 313 50.92 6.63 -21.52
CA ARG A 313 49.92 7.22 -20.62
C ARG A 313 50.14 6.71 -19.20
N ASN A 314 50.05 7.59 -18.20
CA ASN A 314 50.20 7.24 -16.80
C ASN A 314 49.14 7.98 -15.95
N PRO A 315 48.26 7.28 -15.21
CA PRO A 315 48.15 5.81 -15.13
C PRO A 315 47.71 5.17 -16.45
N ALA A 316 48.13 3.92 -16.68
CA ALA A 316 47.78 3.16 -17.88
C ALA A 316 46.49 2.36 -17.65
N GLN A 317 45.35 2.93 -18.05
CA GLN A 317 44.02 2.34 -17.87
C GLN A 317 43.22 2.36 -19.19
N LEU A 318 42.18 1.52 -19.25
CA LEU A 318 41.24 1.46 -20.37
C LEU A 318 40.20 2.58 -20.29
N THR A 319 39.72 2.86 -19.09
CA THR A 319 38.81 3.96 -18.74
C THR A 319 39.40 4.77 -17.59
N TYR A 320 38.98 6.02 -17.49
CA TYR A 320 39.35 6.97 -16.46
C TYR A 320 38.10 7.57 -15.84
N HIS A 321 38.17 7.93 -14.56
CA HIS A 321 37.09 8.60 -13.88
C HIS A 321 37.09 10.11 -14.19
N ASP A 322 35.92 10.75 -14.12
CA ASP A 322 35.83 12.21 -14.21
C ASP A 322 36.68 12.86 -13.12
N GLY A 323 37.56 13.77 -13.51
CA GLY A 323 38.54 14.45 -12.65
C GLY A 323 39.93 13.80 -12.63
N ASP A 324 40.11 12.62 -13.23
CA ASP A 324 41.43 11.98 -13.28
C ASP A 324 42.44 12.78 -14.11
N ASP A 325 43.66 12.91 -13.58
CA ASP A 325 44.80 13.49 -14.30
C ASP A 325 45.64 12.39 -14.95
N VAL A 326 45.77 12.43 -16.28
CA VAL A 326 46.56 11.50 -17.07
C VAL A 326 47.78 12.19 -17.66
N SER A 327 48.97 11.74 -17.29
CA SER A 327 50.22 12.22 -17.87
C SER A 327 50.53 11.49 -19.18
N LEU A 328 50.71 12.26 -20.26
CA LEU A 328 51.03 11.79 -21.60
C LEU A 328 52.46 12.17 -21.97
N THR A 329 53.24 11.17 -22.41
CA THR A 329 54.63 11.34 -22.85
C THR A 329 54.79 10.84 -24.27
N ALA A 330 55.07 11.75 -25.22
CA ALA A 330 55.37 11.40 -26.60
C ALA A 330 56.86 11.00 -26.75
N THR A 331 57.10 9.87 -27.40
CA THR A 331 58.43 9.41 -27.80
C THR A 331 58.48 9.34 -29.32
N PRO A 332 59.18 10.27 -30.00
CA PRO A 332 59.30 10.27 -31.46
C PRO A 332 59.97 9.00 -31.99
N ALA A 333 59.52 8.52 -33.15
CA ALA A 333 60.24 7.49 -33.88
C ALA A 333 61.56 8.04 -34.46
N SER A 334 62.48 7.15 -34.81
CA SER A 334 63.74 7.55 -35.44
C SER A 334 63.50 8.40 -36.70
N GLY A 335 64.21 9.53 -36.82
CA GLY A 335 64.05 10.50 -37.90
C GLY A 335 62.90 11.49 -37.73
N TRP A 336 62.22 11.51 -36.58
CA TRP A 336 61.15 12.45 -36.23
C TRP A 336 61.44 13.18 -34.93
N SER A 337 60.90 14.39 -34.78
CA SER A 337 60.86 15.16 -33.53
C SER A 337 59.42 15.43 -33.15
N PHE A 338 59.09 15.34 -31.86
CA PHE A 338 57.78 15.79 -31.36
C PHE A 338 57.64 17.30 -31.59
N THR A 339 56.45 17.71 -32.01
CA THR A 339 56.13 19.12 -32.28
C THR A 339 55.16 19.64 -31.23
N GLU A 340 53.98 19.04 -31.13
CA GLU A 340 52.91 19.47 -30.23
C GLU A 340 51.81 18.41 -30.09
N TRP A 341 51.01 18.54 -29.04
CA TRP A 341 49.73 17.86 -28.84
C TRP A 341 48.60 18.61 -29.56
N SER A 342 47.60 17.88 -30.03
CA SER A 342 46.32 18.43 -30.47
C SER A 342 45.12 17.55 -30.06
N GLY A 343 43.91 18.11 -30.11
CA GLY A 343 42.69 17.45 -29.62
C GLY A 343 42.33 17.90 -28.20
N ALA A 344 42.05 16.96 -27.31
CA ALA A 344 41.71 17.24 -25.91
C ALA A 344 42.88 17.81 -25.08
N LEU A 345 44.12 17.64 -25.56
CA LEU A 345 45.34 18.23 -25.00
C LEU A 345 46.03 19.05 -26.09
N THR A 346 46.57 20.22 -25.76
CA THR A 346 47.21 21.12 -26.72
C THR A 346 48.56 21.65 -26.20
N GLY A 347 49.41 22.11 -27.13
CA GLY A 347 50.71 22.72 -26.81
C GLY A 347 51.89 21.75 -26.93
N SER A 348 53.10 22.25 -26.67
CA SER A 348 54.36 21.53 -26.94
C SER A 348 55.05 20.94 -25.70
N ALA A 349 54.45 21.06 -24.52
CA ALA A 349 54.99 20.46 -23.30
C ALA A 349 55.01 18.92 -23.43
N ASN A 350 56.13 18.28 -23.08
CA ASN A 350 56.28 16.83 -23.11
C ASN A 350 57.22 16.38 -22.00
N PRO A 351 56.74 15.70 -20.94
CA PRO A 351 55.36 15.24 -20.74
C PRO A 351 54.35 16.38 -20.51
N ALA A 352 53.06 16.09 -20.73
CA ALA A 352 51.94 16.98 -20.45
C ALA A 352 50.78 16.23 -19.77
N THR A 353 49.97 16.92 -18.97
CA THR A 353 48.86 16.32 -18.19
C THR A 353 47.52 16.72 -18.79
N LEU A 354 46.62 15.75 -18.93
CA LEU A 354 45.23 15.93 -19.32
C LEU A 354 44.31 15.56 -18.15
N THR A 355 43.44 16.47 -17.72
CA THR A 355 42.34 16.16 -16.80
C THR A 355 41.12 15.67 -17.58
N ILE A 356 40.55 14.53 -17.18
CA ILE A 356 39.43 13.88 -17.87
C ILE A 356 38.09 14.43 -17.38
N HIS A 357 37.25 14.93 -18.28
CA HIS A 357 35.85 15.34 -17.98
C HIS A 357 34.84 14.76 -18.99
N GLY A 358 35.28 13.81 -19.80
CA GLY A 358 34.53 13.29 -20.94
C GLY A 358 35.41 12.38 -21.79
N ASP A 359 34.80 11.68 -22.74
CA ASP A 359 35.55 10.94 -23.77
C ASP A 359 36.50 11.89 -24.51
N ALA A 360 37.78 11.54 -24.54
CA ALA A 360 38.84 12.41 -25.01
C ALA A 360 39.65 11.74 -26.11
N THR A 361 40.07 12.52 -27.10
CA THR A 361 41.03 12.09 -28.12
C THR A 361 42.22 13.05 -28.14
N VAL A 362 43.42 12.52 -27.98
CA VAL A 362 44.69 13.27 -28.04
C VAL A 362 45.56 12.76 -29.18
N THR A 363 46.11 13.69 -29.96
CA THR A 363 47.04 13.39 -31.06
C THR A 363 48.43 13.94 -30.76
N ALA A 364 49.46 13.10 -30.88
CA ALA A 364 50.85 13.53 -30.86
C ALA A 364 51.33 13.84 -32.28
N ASN A 365 51.71 15.10 -32.53
CA ASN A 365 52.19 15.53 -33.83
C ASN A 365 53.72 15.56 -33.86
N TYR A 366 54.29 15.13 -34.97
CA TYR A 366 55.74 15.02 -35.16
C TYR A 366 56.16 15.64 -36.49
N THR A 367 57.34 16.25 -36.50
CA THR A 367 57.99 16.76 -37.72
C THR A 367 59.21 15.91 -38.04
N ARG A 368 59.38 15.56 -39.32
CA ARG A 368 60.54 14.79 -39.79
C ARG A 368 61.81 15.63 -39.64
N ILE A 369 62.84 15.07 -39.02
CA ILE A 369 64.16 15.70 -38.90
C ILE A 369 64.79 15.76 -40.29
N ARG A 370 65.23 16.94 -40.70
CA ARG A 370 65.93 17.18 -41.98
C ARG A 370 67.31 17.77 -41.70
N TYR A 371 68.32 17.24 -42.36
CA TYR A 371 69.69 17.77 -42.31
C TYR A 371 69.99 18.47 -43.63
N PRO A 372 70.43 19.74 -43.62
CA PRO A 372 70.89 20.39 -44.84
C PRO A 372 72.21 19.75 -45.29
N LEU A 373 72.27 19.32 -46.55
CA LEU A 373 73.51 18.90 -47.20
C LEU A 373 74.11 20.10 -47.95
N THR A 374 75.28 20.56 -47.53
CA THR A 374 76.02 21.61 -48.25
C THR A 374 77.15 20.98 -49.05
N VAL A 375 77.08 21.12 -50.38
CA VAL A 375 78.16 20.73 -51.29
C VAL A 375 78.97 21.97 -51.65
N ALA A 376 80.23 22.03 -51.22
CA ALA A 376 81.16 23.09 -51.59
C ALA A 376 82.21 22.56 -52.56
N ARG A 377 82.48 23.34 -53.63
CA ARG A 377 83.52 23.01 -54.60
C ARG A 377 84.89 23.45 -54.07
N SER A 378 85.86 22.54 -54.05
CA SER A 378 87.27 22.86 -53.82
C SER A 378 88.04 22.69 -55.13
N GLY A 379 88.66 23.78 -55.63
CA GLY A 379 89.48 23.79 -56.85
C GLY A 379 88.75 24.17 -58.16
N ASN A 380 89.47 24.08 -59.29
CA ASN A 380 89.05 24.60 -60.60
C ASN A 380 88.50 23.54 -61.59
N GLY A 381 88.45 22.26 -61.22
CA GLY A 381 88.00 21.16 -62.09
C GLY A 381 86.48 21.18 -62.35
N THR A 382 86.03 20.75 -63.53
CA THR A 382 84.61 20.70 -63.93
C THR A 382 84.01 19.30 -63.69
N GLY A 383 82.75 19.23 -63.27
CA GLY A 383 82.02 17.98 -63.00
C GLY A 383 80.63 18.25 -62.40
N TYR A 384 79.79 17.22 -62.25
CA TYR A 384 78.46 17.30 -61.63
C TYR A 384 78.32 16.34 -60.45
N VAL A 385 77.57 16.74 -59.43
CA VAL A 385 77.18 15.88 -58.30
C VAL A 385 75.73 15.49 -58.51
N THR A 386 75.43 14.20 -58.44
CA THR A 386 74.07 13.65 -58.52
C THR A 386 73.77 12.86 -57.25
N SER A 387 72.53 12.90 -56.78
CA SER A 387 72.03 12.04 -55.70
C SER A 387 71.18 10.91 -56.27
N SER A 388 71.35 9.70 -55.73
CA SER A 388 70.49 8.55 -56.01
C SER A 388 70.09 7.89 -54.68
N PRO A 389 68.80 7.92 -54.30
CA PRO A 389 67.67 8.50 -55.03
C PRO A 389 67.75 10.03 -55.13
N ALA A 390 67.06 10.60 -56.13
CA ALA A 390 66.97 12.05 -56.31
C ALA A 390 66.18 12.69 -55.14
N GLY A 391 66.64 13.86 -54.67
CA GLY A 391 65.92 14.63 -53.63
C GLY A 391 66.51 14.58 -52.21
N ILE A 392 67.77 14.20 -52.06
CA ILE A 392 68.58 14.54 -50.87
C ILE A 392 68.91 16.03 -50.89
#